data_AF-A0A7S0HRN9-F1
#
_entry.id   AF-A0A7S0HRN9-F1
#
_cell.length_a   1.000
_cell.length_b   1.000
_cell.length_c   1.000
_cell.angle_alpha   90.00
_cell.angle_beta   90.00
_cell.angle_gamma   90.00
#
_symmetry.space_group_name_H-M   'P 1'
#
loop_
_entity.id
_entity.type
_entity.pdbx_description
1 polymer ?
#
loop_
_entity_poly.entity_id
_entity_poly.type
_entity_poly.pdbx_seq_one_letter_code
_entity_poly.pdbx_strand_id
1 'polypeptide(L)'
;DDIDNVCFVCGIDRNTFDRKHPLGFEHHIRNEHNLWHYLSFMVHLRVKDVTDYTGPETYVRDMLTRNDFGFFPILKTSSIIVEDVSNEVLQDRIQALHQQAERHAERIEAQLEAQRSEMLELQRGGGNNDSMQ
;
A
#
# COMPACT_ATOMS: atom_id res chain seq x y z
N ASP A 1 -6.35 9.26 11.28
CA ASP A 1 -6.29 8.00 10.53
C ASP A 1 -6.01 8.32 9.06
N ASP A 2 -5.05 7.65 8.43
CA ASP A 2 -4.34 8.12 7.21
C ASP A 2 -5.20 8.49 5.98
N ILE A 3 -6.45 8.03 5.93
CA ILE A 3 -7.43 8.31 4.87
C ILE A 3 -7.68 9.82 4.70
N ASP A 4 -7.61 10.58 5.78
CA ASP A 4 -7.83 12.03 5.73
C ASP A 4 -6.60 12.80 5.26
N ASN A 5 -5.41 12.19 5.23
CA ASN A 5 -4.16 12.90 4.98
C ASN A 5 -3.43 12.45 3.71
N VAL A 6 -3.90 11.41 3.03
CA VAL A 6 -3.30 10.89 1.81
C VAL A 6 -4.41 10.55 0.82
N CYS A 7 -4.24 10.94 -0.45
CA CYS A 7 -5.20 10.57 -1.48
C CYS A 7 -5.14 9.06 -1.73
N PHE A 8 -6.27 8.36 -1.61
CA PHE A 8 -6.36 6.92 -1.83
C PHE A 8 -5.95 6.49 -3.26
N VAL A 9 -6.19 7.33 -4.26
CA VAL A 9 -5.96 6.99 -5.68
C VAL A 9 -4.49 7.13 -6.07
N CYS A 10 -3.85 8.25 -5.71
CA CYS A 10 -2.47 8.55 -6.13
C CYS A 10 -1.43 8.45 -5.02
N GLY A 11 -1.83 8.36 -3.75
CA GLY A 11 -0.91 8.26 -2.61
C GLY A 11 -0.17 9.55 -2.26
N ILE A 12 -0.51 10.69 -2.87
CA ILE A 12 0.10 11.99 -2.55
C ILE A 12 -0.56 12.55 -1.28
N ASP A 13 0.25 13.12 -0.40
CA ASP A 13 -0.19 13.65 0.90
C ASP A 13 -0.93 14.99 0.77
N ARG A 14 -1.81 15.24 1.75
CA ARG A 14 -2.62 16.45 1.87
C ARG A 14 -1.77 17.72 1.86
N ASN A 15 -0.66 17.72 2.60
CA ASN A 15 0.17 18.91 2.75
C ASN A 15 0.80 19.33 1.41
N THR A 16 1.18 18.38 0.56
CA THR A 16 1.64 18.65 -0.80
C THR A 16 0.57 19.39 -1.61
N PHE A 17 -0.70 18.97 -1.53
CA PHE A 17 -1.79 19.68 -2.22
C PHE A 17 -2.10 21.02 -1.59
N ASP A 18 -2.20 21.13 -0.27
CA ASP A 18 -2.51 22.40 0.40
C ASP A 18 -1.43 23.47 0.15
N ARG A 19 -0.19 23.05 -0.15
CA ARG A 19 0.92 23.95 -0.54
C ARG A 19 0.99 24.27 -2.03
N LYS A 20 0.71 23.30 -2.90
CA LYS A 20 0.95 23.42 -4.36
C LYS A 20 -0.32 23.62 -5.19
N HIS A 21 -1.49 23.25 -4.67
CA HIS A 21 -2.76 23.34 -5.37
C HIS A 21 -3.63 24.49 -4.79
N PRO A 22 -4.07 25.47 -5.60
CA PRO A 22 -4.81 26.64 -5.10
C PRO A 22 -6.10 26.31 -4.36
N LEU A 23 -6.74 25.18 -4.68
CA LEU A 23 -7.98 24.72 -4.05
C LEU A 23 -7.76 23.63 -2.98
N GLY A 24 -6.49 23.28 -2.71
CA GLY A 24 -6.10 22.31 -1.69
C GLY A 24 -6.53 20.87 -1.95
N PHE A 25 -6.31 20.02 -0.95
CA PHE A 25 -6.55 18.57 -1.02
C PHE A 25 -8.02 18.18 -1.15
N GLU A 26 -8.94 18.90 -0.50
CA GLU A 26 -10.37 18.60 -0.54
C GLU A 26 -10.94 18.70 -1.95
N HIS A 27 -10.47 19.68 -2.73
CA HIS A 27 -10.85 19.79 -4.12
C HIS A 27 -10.36 18.59 -4.93
N HIS A 28 -9.11 18.19 -4.72
CA HIS A 28 -8.48 17.08 -5.42
C HIS A 28 -9.26 15.77 -5.22
N ILE A 29 -9.56 15.38 -3.98
CA ILE A 29 -10.28 14.11 -3.71
C ILE A 29 -11.74 14.13 -4.16
N ARG A 30 -12.37 15.30 -4.32
CA ARG A 30 -13.78 15.40 -4.72
C ARG A 30 -13.98 15.50 -6.23
N ASN A 31 -13.08 16.17 -6.93
CA ASN A 31 -13.27 16.54 -8.35
C ASN A 31 -12.30 15.82 -9.28
N GLU A 32 -11.12 15.46 -8.81
CA GLU A 32 -10.10 14.79 -9.63
C GLU A 32 -10.04 13.30 -9.28
N HIS A 33 -9.77 12.99 -8.02
CA HIS A 33 -9.58 11.62 -7.52
C HIS A 33 -10.75 11.16 -6.64
N ASN A 34 -11.96 11.33 -7.15
CA ASN A 34 -13.19 10.89 -6.48
C ASN A 34 -13.33 9.36 -6.52
N LEU A 35 -13.24 8.71 -5.36
CA LEU A 35 -13.29 7.25 -5.25
C LEU A 35 -14.56 6.63 -5.87
N TRP A 36 -15.70 7.31 -5.77
CA TRP A 36 -16.96 6.83 -6.33
C TRP A 36 -16.96 6.82 -7.85
N HIS A 37 -16.25 7.76 -8.49
CA HIS A 37 -16.08 7.75 -9.94
C HIS A 37 -15.24 6.55 -10.40
N TYR A 38 -14.18 6.19 -9.67
CA TYR A 38 -13.38 4.99 -9.95
C TYR A 38 -14.21 3.71 -9.77
N LEU A 39 -14.96 3.59 -8.68
CA LEU A 39 -15.84 2.44 -8.45
C LEU A 39 -16.91 2.33 -9.54
N SER A 40 -17.56 3.45 -9.86
CA SER A 40 -18.55 3.54 -10.93
C SER A 40 -17.95 3.07 -12.26
N PHE A 41 -16.74 3.53 -12.60
CA PHE A 41 -16.06 3.11 -13.82
C PHE A 41 -15.75 1.60 -13.86
N MET A 42 -15.30 1.00 -12.74
CA MET A 42 -15.07 -0.44 -12.67
C MET A 42 -16.36 -1.25 -12.87
N VAL A 43 -17.47 -0.80 -12.27
CA VAL A 43 -18.79 -1.42 -12.46
C VAL A 43 -19.28 -1.22 -13.89
N HIS A 44 -19.16 0.00 -14.43
CA HIS A 44 -19.50 0.36 -15.81
C HIS A 44 -18.82 -0.55 -16.81
N LEU A 45 -17.51 -0.76 -16.67
CA LEU A 45 -16.81 -1.75 -17.49
C LEU A 45 -17.52 -3.10 -17.35
N ARG A 46 -17.72 -3.64 -16.14
CA ARG A 46 -18.33 -4.98 -15.92
C ARG A 46 -19.71 -5.18 -16.57
N VAL A 47 -20.53 -4.13 -16.68
CA VAL A 47 -21.90 -4.26 -17.20
C VAL A 47 -22.05 -3.85 -18.67
N LYS A 48 -21.14 -3.00 -19.19
CA LYS A 48 -21.19 -2.52 -20.56
C LYS A 48 -20.77 -3.62 -21.54
N ASP A 49 -21.44 -3.68 -22.70
CA ASP A 49 -21.06 -4.58 -23.79
C ASP A 49 -19.64 -4.27 -24.27
N VAL A 50 -18.83 -5.32 -24.40
CA VAL A 50 -17.44 -5.24 -24.84
C VAL A 50 -17.28 -4.70 -26.25
N THR A 51 -18.29 -4.86 -27.13
CA THR A 51 -18.22 -4.31 -28.50
C THR A 51 -18.35 -2.79 -28.52
N ASP A 52 -18.93 -2.20 -27.47
CA ASP A 52 -19.16 -0.76 -27.35
C ASP A 52 -18.04 -0.05 -26.60
N TYR A 53 -16.98 -0.77 -26.23
CA TYR A 53 -15.84 -0.18 -25.54
C TYR A 53 -15.11 0.80 -26.46
N THR A 54 -14.83 1.97 -25.90
CA THR A 54 -13.87 2.91 -26.45
C THR A 54 -12.45 2.39 -26.25
N GLY A 55 -11.49 2.94 -26.99
CA GLY A 55 -10.08 2.54 -26.86
C GLY A 55 -9.56 2.53 -25.41
N PRO A 56 -9.75 3.60 -24.61
CA PRO A 56 -9.34 3.62 -23.22
C PRO A 56 -10.07 2.58 -22.33
N GLU A 57 -11.36 2.33 -22.57
CA GLU A 57 -12.10 1.31 -21.83
C GLU A 57 -11.55 -0.09 -22.09
N THR A 58 -11.24 -0.41 -23.35
CA THR A 58 -10.57 -1.67 -23.73
C THR A 58 -9.21 -1.79 -23.07
N TYR A 59 -8.39 -0.74 -23.13
CA TYR A 59 -7.07 -0.72 -22.50
C TYR A 59 -7.15 -1.04 -21.00
N VAL A 60 -8.02 -0.34 -20.26
CA VAL A 60 -8.17 -0.58 -18.82
C VAL A 60 -8.76 -1.97 -18.54
N ARG A 61 -9.72 -2.42 -19.34
CA ARG A 61 -10.27 -3.78 -19.22
C ARG A 61 -9.18 -4.84 -19.34
N ASP A 62 -8.32 -4.72 -20.35
CA ASP A 62 -7.25 -5.69 -20.62
C ASP A 62 -6.15 -5.69 -19.54
N MET A 63 -5.93 -4.55 -18.88
CA MET A 63 -5.07 -4.51 -17.69
C MET A 63 -5.72 -5.23 -16.51
N LEU A 64 -6.99 -4.96 -16.24
CA LEU A 64 -7.73 -5.59 -15.15
C LEU A 64 -7.83 -7.11 -15.29
N THR A 65 -8.03 -7.64 -16.51
CA THR A 65 -8.07 -9.10 -16.74
C THR A 65 -6.72 -9.78 -16.49
N ARG A 66 -5.62 -9.03 -16.66
CA ARG A 66 -4.25 -9.48 -16.34
C ARG A 66 -3.85 -9.20 -14.89
N ASN A 67 -4.76 -8.69 -14.07
CA ASN A 67 -4.49 -8.23 -12.69
C ASN A 67 -3.37 -7.17 -12.63
N ASP A 68 -3.28 -6.35 -13.68
CA ASP A 68 -2.36 -5.22 -13.80
C ASP A 68 -3.11 -3.92 -13.46
N PHE A 69 -2.65 -3.22 -12.44
CA PHE A 69 -3.24 -1.97 -11.95
C PHE A 69 -2.43 -0.73 -12.36
N GLY A 70 -1.50 -0.86 -13.31
CA GLY A 70 -0.63 0.23 -13.76
C GLY A 70 -1.35 1.42 -14.40
N PHE A 71 -2.66 1.34 -14.66
CA PHE A 71 -3.44 2.49 -15.14
C PHE A 71 -3.79 3.49 -14.03
N PHE A 72 -3.65 3.12 -12.75
CA PHE A 72 -3.84 4.06 -11.66
C PHE A 72 -2.72 5.10 -11.63
N PRO A 73 -3.03 6.39 -11.36
CA PRO A 73 -2.06 7.47 -11.37
C PRO A 73 -1.24 7.50 -10.06
N ILE A 74 -0.43 6.47 -9.81
CA ILE A 74 0.40 6.37 -8.60
C ILE A 74 1.44 7.51 -8.59
N LEU A 75 1.44 8.29 -7.51
CA LEU A 75 2.27 9.48 -7.30
C LEU A 75 2.16 10.54 -8.40
N LYS A 76 1.04 10.55 -9.13
CA LYS A 76 0.79 11.45 -10.26
C LYS A 76 -0.60 12.07 -10.17
N THR A 77 -0.72 13.26 -10.71
CA THR A 77 -1.99 13.98 -10.89
C THR A 77 -1.81 15.03 -11.98
N SER A 78 -2.90 15.46 -12.61
CA SER A 78 -2.88 16.53 -13.62
C SER A 78 -2.77 17.94 -13.00
N SER A 79 -3.09 18.10 -11.72
CA SER A 79 -3.27 19.40 -11.08
C SER A 79 -2.03 19.97 -10.40
N ILE A 80 -1.06 19.12 -10.06
CA ILE A 80 0.22 19.52 -9.50
C ILE A 80 1.35 18.71 -10.11
N ILE A 81 2.49 19.35 -10.31
CA ILE A 81 3.75 18.67 -10.62
C ILE A 81 4.37 18.29 -9.27
N VAL A 82 4.27 17.00 -8.94
CA VAL A 82 5.15 16.41 -7.95
C VAL A 82 6.51 16.35 -8.64
N GLU A 83 7.50 17.08 -8.10
CA GLU A 83 8.87 16.98 -8.61
C GLU A 83 9.23 15.50 -8.58
N ASP A 84 9.76 14.98 -9.69
CA ASP A 84 10.24 13.61 -9.75
C ASP A 84 11.18 13.42 -8.56
N VAL A 85 10.73 12.62 -7.59
CA VAL A 85 11.64 12.09 -6.57
C VAL A 85 12.65 11.33 -7.40
N SER A 86 13.88 11.85 -7.49
CA SER A 86 14.88 11.29 -8.38
C SER A 86 14.98 9.79 -8.12
N ASN A 87 15.23 9.00 -9.17
CA ASN A 87 15.40 7.55 -9.03
C ASN A 87 16.43 7.21 -7.93
N GLU A 88 17.41 8.08 -7.71
CA GLU A 88 18.38 8.01 -6.62
C GLU A 88 17.71 8.10 -5.24
N VAL A 89 16.85 9.10 -4.99
CA VAL A 89 16.13 9.22 -3.72
C VAL A 89 15.14 8.06 -3.50
N LEU A 90 14.52 7.55 -4.57
CA LEU A 90 13.68 6.35 -4.48
C LEU A 90 14.51 5.11 -4.13
N GLN A 91 15.69 4.93 -4.73
CA GLN A 91 16.61 3.84 -4.41
C GLN A 91 17.06 3.90 -2.95
N ASP A 92 17.41 5.08 -2.44
CA ASP A 92 17.79 5.27 -1.04
C ASP A 92 16.66 4.87 -0.09
N ARG A 93 15.42 5.27 -0.38
CA ARG A 93 14.25 4.89 0.44
C ARG A 93 13.99 3.40 0.39
N ILE A 94 14.10 2.77 -0.79
CA ILE A 94 13.95 1.32 -0.94
C ILE A 94 15.03 0.59 -0.14
N GLN A 95 16.27 1.06 -0.19
CA GLN A 95 17.37 0.46 0.56
C GLN A 95 17.17 0.60 2.09
N ALA A 96 16.73 1.77 2.55
CA ALA A 96 16.42 2.00 3.96
C ALA A 96 15.29 1.08 4.46
N LEU A 97 14.24 0.88 3.65
CA LEU A 97 13.13 -0.02 3.96
C LEU A 97 13.59 -1.49 3.99
N HIS A 98 14.42 -1.92 3.04
CA HIS A 98 15.00 -3.27 3.08
C HIS A 98 15.82 -3.50 4.34
N GLN A 99 16.72 -2.58 4.71
CA GLN A 99 17.50 -2.69 5.93
C GLN A 99 16.62 -2.71 7.18
N GLN A 100 15.51 -1.96 7.19
CA GLN A 100 14.56 -2.00 8.31
C GLN A 100 13.85 -3.36 8.39
N ALA A 101 13.44 -3.92 7.25
CA ALA A 101 12.83 -5.24 7.19
C ALA A 101 13.78 -6.34 7.67
N GLU A 102 15.05 -6.29 7.27
CA GLU A 102 16.10 -7.22 7.74
C GLU A 102 16.29 -7.15 9.26
N ARG A 103 16.43 -5.94 9.83
CA ARG A 103 16.53 -5.76 11.28
C ARG A 103 15.30 -6.28 12.03
N HIS A 104 14.11 -6.13 11.44
CA HIS A 104 12.89 -6.67 12.03
C HIS A 104 12.88 -8.20 11.99
N ALA A 105 13.33 -8.81 10.89
CA ALA A 105 13.45 -10.25 10.77
C ALA A 105 14.41 -10.84 11.81
N GLU A 106 15.60 -10.25 11.98
CA GLU A 106 16.58 -10.67 13.00
C GLU A 106 16.01 -10.59 14.42
N ARG A 107 15.26 -9.52 14.73
CA ARG A 107 14.58 -9.38 16.03
C ARG A 107 13.54 -10.46 16.26
N ILE A 108 12.77 -10.82 15.23
CA ILE A 108 11.76 -11.87 15.32
C ILE A 108 12.44 -13.23 15.57
N GLU A 109 13.53 -13.53 14.85
CA GLU A 109 14.29 -14.76 15.05
C GLU A 109 14.84 -14.89 16.47
N ALA A 110 15.47 -13.83 16.98
CA ALA A 110 15.99 -13.80 18.35
C ALA A 110 14.87 -13.98 19.41
N GLN A 111 13.70 -13.37 19.18
CA GLN A 111 12.54 -13.54 20.07
C GLN A 111 12.02 -14.98 20.05
N LEU A 112 11.97 -15.62 18.88
CA LEU A 112 11.53 -17.01 18.74
C LEU A 112 12.50 -17.98 19.43
N GLU A 113 13.81 -17.77 19.31
CA GLU A 113 14.81 -18.59 20.00
C GLU A 113 14.73 -18.47 21.53
N ALA A 114 14.54 -17.24 22.02
CA ALA A 114 14.34 -17.00 23.45
C ALA A 114 13.09 -17.72 23.97
N GLN A 115 11.94 -17.57 23.28
CA GLN A 115 10.69 -18.26 23.65
C GLN A 115 10.83 -19.78 23.60
N ARG A 116 11.54 -20.31 22.59
CA ARG A 116 11.78 -21.75 22.47
C ARG A 116 12.64 -22.27 23.64
N SER A 117 13.65 -21.51 24.05
CA SER A 117 14.53 -21.87 25.16
C SER A 117 13.78 -21.88 26.49
N GLU A 118 12.97 -20.85 26.75
CA GLU A 118 12.10 -20.76 27.94
C GLU A 118 11.09 -21.92 28.00
N MET A 119 10.47 -22.27 26.87
CA MET A 119 9.55 -23.41 26.79
C MET A 119 10.24 -24.75 27.12
N LEU A 120 11.49 -24.95 26.68
CA LEU A 120 12.28 -26.15 26.99
C LEU A 120 12.72 -26.22 28.46
N GLU A 121 12.90 -25.07 29.13
CA GLU A 121 13.17 -25.02 30.57
C GLU A 121 11.92 -25.38 31.39
N LEU A 122 10.75 -24.84 31.02
CA LEU A 122 9.48 -25.18 31.64
C LEU A 122 9.14 -26.67 31.50
N GLN A 123 9.40 -27.28 30.34
CA GLN A 123 9.21 -28.72 30.13
C GLN A 123 10.17 -29.58 30.95
N ARG A 124 11.40 -29.11 31.24
CA ARG A 124 12.36 -29.82 32.13
C ARG A 124 12.03 -29.66 33.61
N GLY A 125 11.47 -28.52 34.02
CA GLY A 125 11.04 -28.28 35.41
C GLY A 125 9.80 -29.10 35.84
N GLY A 126 8.95 -29.51 34.89
CA GLY A 126 7.73 -30.30 35.17
C GLY A 126 7.93 -31.80 35.35
N GLY A 127 9.14 -32.34 35.16
CA GLY A 127 9.40 -33.80 35.14
C GLY A 127 9.78 -34.45 36.47
N ASN A 128 9.89 -33.69 37.58
CA ASN A 128 10.46 -34.19 38.85
C ASN A 128 9.48 -34.23 40.02
N ASN A 129 8.17 -34.39 39.78
CA ASN A 129 7.20 -34.38 40.88
C ASN A 129 6.12 -35.48 40.84
N ASP A 130 6.46 -36.69 40.40
CA ASP A 130 5.59 -37.86 40.62
C ASP A 130 6.38 -39.18 40.70
N SER A 131 6.99 -39.44 41.86
CA SER A 131 7.26 -40.80 42.32
C SER A 131 7.73 -40.78 43.79
N MET A 132 6.82 -40.42 44.69
CA MET A 132 6.93 -40.81 46.10
C MET A 132 5.54 -40.83 46.74
N GLN A 133 4.81 -41.92 46.49
CA GLN A 133 3.83 -42.52 47.40
C GLN A 133 3.57 -43.96 46.96
#